data_AF-A0A2U2N8D5-F1
#
_entry.id   AF-A0A2U2N8D5-F1
#
_cell.length_a   1.000
_cell.length_b   1.000
_cell.length_c   1.000
_cell.angle_alpha   90.00
_cell.angle_beta   90.00
_cell.angle_gamma   90.00
#
_symmetry.space_group_name_H-M   'P 1'
#
loop_
_entity.id
_entity.type
_entity.pdbx_description
1 polymer ?
#
loop_
_entity_poly.entity_id
_entity_poly.type
_entity_poly.pdbx_seq_one_letter_code
_entity_poly.pdbx_strand_id
1 'polypeptide(L)'
;MHRSLQHVLARLAIPLPCALLAVLVMTSAAAVPSWLAGPPDVERRAERCAVYEWFFAELQRQAEGTVEVDDLARDRLLNIANKLVAHHREAREASYSAEVRYLIFTTTDPVHFELEMRAEALERLLQQPCG
;
A
#
# COMPACT_ATOMS: atom_id res chain seq x y z
N MET A 1 48.02 -17.38 -34.76
CA MET A 1 49.25 -16.61 -34.50
C MET A 1 49.22 -15.33 -35.32
N HIS A 2 49.20 -14.18 -34.62
CA HIS A 2 49.69 -12.83 -34.95
C HIS A 2 49.49 -12.12 -36.32
N ARG A 3 48.91 -10.90 -36.18
CA ARG A 3 49.09 -9.57 -36.86
C ARG A 3 47.79 -9.10 -37.51
N SER A 4 47.02 -8.14 -36.97
CA SER A 4 47.24 -6.77 -36.45
C SER A 4 47.34 -5.69 -37.54
N LEU A 5 46.60 -4.59 -37.29
CA LEU A 5 46.66 -3.23 -37.86
C LEU A 5 45.99 -3.02 -39.24
N GLN A 6 45.27 -1.94 -39.57
CA GLN A 6 44.60 -0.79 -38.92
C GLN A 6 44.11 0.09 -40.11
N HIS A 7 43.37 1.18 -39.81
CA HIS A 7 43.02 2.33 -40.69
C HIS A 7 41.69 2.13 -41.46
N VAL A 8 40.70 3.04 -41.48
CA VAL A 8 40.62 4.47 -41.16
C VAL A 8 39.21 4.81 -40.65
N LEU A 9 39.14 5.63 -39.60
CA LEU A 9 37.97 6.39 -39.16
C LEU A 9 37.56 7.42 -40.23
N ALA A 10 36.33 7.38 -40.73
CA ALA A 10 35.69 8.54 -41.34
C ALA A 10 34.32 8.76 -40.69
N ARG A 11 34.30 9.76 -39.83
CA ARG A 11 33.16 10.30 -39.10
C ARG A 11 32.07 10.75 -40.09
N LEU A 12 30.86 10.22 -39.96
CA LEU A 12 29.65 10.96 -40.30
C LEU A 12 28.88 11.17 -38.99
N ALA A 13 29.06 12.38 -38.46
CA ALA A 13 28.29 12.90 -37.34
C ALA A 13 26.84 13.04 -37.78
N ILE A 14 26.02 12.06 -37.43
CA ILE A 14 24.57 12.23 -37.42
C ILE A 14 24.27 12.99 -36.13
N PRO A 15 23.65 14.18 -36.18
CA PRO A 15 23.10 14.81 -34.98
C PRO A 15 21.94 13.92 -34.51
N LEU A 16 22.24 13.00 -33.59
CA LEU A 16 21.24 12.27 -32.82
C LEU A 16 20.43 13.33 -32.05
N PRO A 17 19.14 13.53 -32.33
CA PRO A 17 18.31 14.27 -31.39
C PRO A 17 18.38 13.51 -30.07
N CYS A 18 18.97 14.18 -29.10
CA CYS A 18 19.10 13.73 -27.73
C CYS A 18 17.77 13.20 -27.22
N ALA A 19 17.85 12.02 -26.61
CA ALA A 19 17.07 11.68 -25.45
C ALA A 19 15.54 11.78 -25.63
N LEU A 20 14.95 10.75 -26.21
CA LEU A 20 13.80 10.15 -25.55
C LEU A 20 14.30 8.87 -24.89
N LEU A 21 14.81 9.05 -23.67
CA LEU A 21 14.91 7.99 -22.68
C LEU A 21 13.56 7.27 -22.70
N ALA A 22 13.59 5.99 -23.10
CA ALA A 22 12.59 5.05 -22.65
C ALA A 22 12.68 5.06 -21.12
N VAL A 23 11.85 5.87 -20.47
CA VAL A 23 11.64 5.78 -19.03
C VAL A 23 10.86 4.48 -18.84
N LEU A 24 11.61 3.39 -18.73
CA LEU A 24 11.17 2.17 -18.10
C LEU A 24 10.91 2.56 -16.63
N VAL A 25 9.72 3.11 -16.35
CA VAL A 25 9.23 3.25 -14.98
C VAL A 25 8.91 1.85 -14.49
N MET A 26 9.94 1.09 -14.11
CA MET A 26 9.79 -0.03 -13.19
C MET A 26 9.75 0.55 -11.78
N THR A 27 8.62 1.16 -11.44
CA THR A 27 8.22 1.46 -10.07
C THR A 27 6.83 0.85 -9.96
N SER A 28 6.53 -0.05 -9.03
CA SER A 28 6.59 0.27 -7.62
C SER A 28 6.39 -1.03 -6.81
N ALA A 29 7.19 -1.23 -5.76
CA ALA A 29 6.53 -1.68 -4.54
C ALA A 29 5.50 -0.60 -4.25
N ALA A 30 4.20 -0.92 -4.23
CA ALA A 30 3.13 0.07 -4.10
C ALA A 30 3.53 1.09 -3.03
N ALA A 31 3.73 2.35 -3.43
CA ALA A 31 4.24 3.36 -2.52
C ALA A 31 3.22 3.50 -1.41
N VAL A 32 3.66 3.37 -0.15
CA VAL A 32 2.78 3.53 1.01
C VAL A 32 2.14 4.92 0.91
N PRO A 33 0.79 5.02 0.91
CA PRO A 33 0.11 6.30 0.83
C PRO A 33 0.62 7.29 1.88
N SER A 34 0.72 8.57 1.52
CA SER A 34 1.24 9.60 2.42
C SER A 34 0.44 9.72 3.73
N TRP A 35 -0.86 9.42 3.70
CA TRP A 35 -1.73 9.42 4.87
C TRP A 35 -1.41 8.29 5.87
N LEU A 36 -0.69 7.25 5.45
CA LEU A 36 -0.19 6.18 6.34
C LEU A 36 1.18 6.51 6.96
N ALA A 37 1.87 7.55 6.49
CA ALA A 37 3.21 7.90 6.96
C ALA A 37 3.23 8.41 8.41
N GLY A 38 4.40 8.39 9.03
CA GLY A 38 4.62 8.85 10.41
C GLY A 38 4.41 7.76 11.48
N PRO A 39 4.46 8.13 12.77
CA PRO A 39 4.34 7.19 13.88
C PRO A 39 3.06 6.36 13.83
N PRO A 40 3.05 5.12 14.34
CA PRO A 40 1.85 4.31 14.39
C PRO A 40 0.84 4.85 15.41
N ASP A 41 -0.46 4.81 15.07
CA ASP A 41 -1.58 5.14 15.97
C ASP A 41 -2.38 3.89 16.29
N VAL A 42 -2.01 3.20 17.37
CA VAL A 42 -2.61 1.91 17.78
C VAL A 42 -3.69 2.04 18.85
N GLU A 43 -4.03 3.28 19.25
CA GLU A 43 -5.01 3.51 20.31
C GLU A 43 -6.42 3.14 19.83
N ARG A 44 -7.10 2.27 20.59
CA ARG A 44 -8.47 1.87 20.28
C ARG A 44 -9.46 2.93 20.77
N ARG A 45 -10.21 3.50 19.82
CA ARG A 45 -11.22 4.53 20.07
C ARG A 45 -12.63 3.98 19.87
N ALA A 46 -13.50 4.17 20.86
CA ALA A 46 -14.84 3.60 20.87
C ALA A 46 -15.63 4.00 19.62
N GLU A 47 -15.57 5.26 19.20
CA GLU A 47 -16.31 5.80 18.05
C GLU A 47 -15.85 5.27 16.68
N ARG A 48 -14.85 4.38 16.63
CA ARG A 48 -14.31 3.77 15.40
C ARG A 48 -14.45 2.24 15.40
N CYS A 49 -15.21 1.68 16.34
CA CYS A 49 -15.40 0.23 16.51
C CYS A 49 -15.76 -0.51 15.20
N ALA A 50 -16.79 -0.03 14.48
CA ALA A 50 -17.27 -0.65 13.25
C ALA A 50 -16.23 -0.57 12.12
N VAL A 51 -15.39 0.48 12.12
CA VAL A 51 -14.25 0.57 11.20
C VAL A 51 -13.26 -0.55 11.52
N TYR A 52 -12.88 -0.73 12.78
CA TYR A 52 -11.98 -1.82 13.16
C TYR A 52 -12.54 -3.20 12.80
N GLU A 53 -13.80 -3.47 13.12
CA GLU A 53 -14.49 -4.72 12.80
C GLU A 53 -14.48 -4.99 11.29
N TRP A 54 -14.73 -3.96 10.49
CA TRP A 54 -14.63 -4.07 9.04
C TRP A 54 -13.22 -4.46 8.59
N PHE A 55 -12.16 -3.83 9.12
CA PHE A 55 -10.78 -4.18 8.77
C PHE A 55 -10.43 -5.64 9.11
N PHE A 56 -10.85 -6.13 10.28
CA PHE A 56 -10.64 -7.52 10.65
C PHE A 56 -11.43 -8.48 9.76
N ALA A 57 -12.70 -8.17 9.46
CA ALA A 57 -13.52 -8.99 8.58
C ALA A 57 -12.96 -9.03 7.14
N GLU A 58 -12.48 -7.90 6.65
CA GLU A 58 -11.89 -7.78 5.32
C GLU A 58 -10.58 -8.55 5.22
N LEU A 59 -9.74 -8.50 6.25
CA LEU A 59 -8.55 -9.34 6.33
C LEU A 59 -8.90 -10.83 6.28
N GLN A 60 -9.87 -11.27 7.08
CA GLN A 60 -10.32 -12.67 7.08
C GLN A 60 -10.84 -13.10 5.71
N ARG A 61 -11.56 -12.20 5.03
CA ARG A 61 -12.07 -12.44 3.67
C ARG A 61 -10.94 -12.62 2.65
N GLN A 62 -9.87 -11.83 2.76
CA GLN A 62 -8.74 -11.87 1.81
C GLN A 62 -7.80 -13.05 2.03
N ALA A 63 -7.69 -13.54 3.25
CA ALA A 63 -6.81 -14.64 3.58
C ALA A 63 -7.37 -16.04 3.24
N GLU A 64 -8.51 -16.12 2.55
CA GLU A 64 -9.16 -17.36 2.11
C GLU A 64 -9.38 -18.40 3.24
N GLY A 65 -9.55 -17.96 4.48
CA GLY A 65 -9.72 -18.87 5.62
C GLY A 65 -9.70 -18.16 6.98
N THR A 66 -9.71 -18.95 8.05
CA THR A 66 -9.58 -18.41 9.41
C THR A 66 -8.15 -18.05 9.70
N VAL A 67 -7.91 -16.77 9.93
CA VAL A 67 -6.63 -16.19 10.33
C VAL A 67 -6.64 -15.90 11.82
N GLU A 68 -5.65 -16.38 12.55
CA GLU A 68 -5.40 -15.86 13.89
C GLU A 68 -4.60 -14.56 13.79
N VAL A 69 -5.21 -13.47 14.26
CA VAL A 69 -4.57 -12.15 14.26
C VAL A 69 -3.75 -12.00 15.54
N ASP A 70 -2.43 -12.06 15.41
CA ASP A 70 -1.49 -11.77 16.49
C ASP A 70 -1.53 -10.28 16.89
N ASP A 71 -0.81 -9.92 17.96
CA ASP A 71 -0.81 -8.56 18.48
C ASP A 71 -0.21 -7.55 17.48
N LEU A 72 0.80 -7.95 16.70
CA LEU A 72 1.44 -7.07 15.71
C LEU A 72 0.51 -6.79 14.52
N ALA A 73 -0.16 -7.81 13.99
CA ALA A 73 -1.13 -7.69 12.93
C ALA A 73 -2.33 -6.84 13.38
N ARG A 74 -2.79 -7.04 14.63
CA ARG A 74 -3.83 -6.24 15.26
C ARG A 74 -3.43 -4.76 15.34
N ASP A 75 -2.25 -4.46 15.85
CA ASP A 75 -1.72 -3.10 15.96
C ASP A 75 -1.59 -2.42 14.60
N ARG A 76 -1.14 -3.17 13.58
CA ARG A 76 -1.06 -2.65 12.20
C ARG A 76 -2.44 -2.31 11.65
N LEU A 77 -3.45 -3.18 11.84
CA LEU A 77 -4.81 -2.91 11.41
C LEU A 77 -5.42 -1.70 12.14
N LEU A 78 -5.18 -1.58 13.45
CA LEU A 78 -5.60 -0.41 14.22
C LEU A 78 -4.96 0.87 13.69
N ASN A 79 -3.66 0.85 13.41
CA ASN A 79 -2.95 1.97 12.81
C ASN A 79 -3.54 2.40 11.46
N ILE A 80 -3.81 1.45 10.57
CA ILE A 80 -4.40 1.76 9.25
C ILE A 80 -5.78 2.38 9.41
N ALA A 81 -6.64 1.75 10.22
CA ALA A 81 -7.99 2.25 10.47
C ALA A 81 -7.97 3.66 11.09
N ASN A 82 -7.09 3.88 12.06
CA ASN A 82 -6.99 5.16 12.74
C ASN A 82 -6.51 6.28 11.83
N LYS A 83 -5.46 6.03 11.04
CA LYS A 83 -4.92 7.00 10.09
C LYS A 83 -5.90 7.26 8.95
N LEU A 84 -6.62 6.24 8.48
CA LEU A 84 -7.68 6.40 7.49
C LEU A 84 -8.76 7.36 7.99
N VAL A 85 -9.26 7.15 9.21
CA VAL A 85 -10.30 8.01 9.80
C VAL A 85 -9.78 9.43 10.03
N ALA A 86 -8.55 9.60 10.53
CA ALA A 86 -7.96 10.93 10.72
C ALA A 86 -7.84 11.67 9.39
N HIS A 87 -7.27 11.03 8.38
CA HIS A 87 -7.10 11.60 7.04
C HIS A 87 -8.44 11.93 6.38
N HIS A 88 -9.44 11.06 6.50
CA HIS A 88 -10.78 11.33 5.98
C HIS A 88 -11.41 12.58 6.60
N ARG A 89 -11.20 12.82 7.89
CA ARG A 89 -11.69 14.03 8.57
C ARG A 89 -11.01 15.30 8.10
N GLU A 90 -9.75 15.22 7.65
CA GLU A 90 -8.96 16.38 7.22
C GLU A 90 -9.14 16.71 5.73
N ALA A 91 -9.03 15.71 4.85
CA ALA A 91 -8.92 15.93 3.41
C ALA A 91 -10.14 15.46 2.59
N ARG A 92 -10.97 14.56 3.14
CA ARG A 92 -12.17 13.97 2.47
C ARG A 92 -11.94 13.58 1.00
N GLU A 93 -11.16 12.54 0.78
CA GLU A 93 -11.01 11.93 -0.55
C GLU A 93 -12.22 11.07 -0.92
N ALA A 94 -12.43 10.82 -2.22
CA ALA A 94 -13.54 9.99 -2.71
C ALA A 94 -13.33 8.49 -2.44
N SER A 95 -12.08 8.04 -2.40
CA SER A 95 -11.72 6.65 -2.15
C SER A 95 -10.31 6.54 -1.58
N TYR A 96 -10.09 5.47 -0.81
CA TYR A 96 -8.83 5.16 -0.14
C TYR A 96 -8.34 3.80 -0.62
N SER A 97 -7.03 3.70 -0.89
CA SER A 97 -6.37 2.44 -1.19
C SER A 97 -5.02 2.35 -0.49
N ALA A 98 -4.65 1.15 -0.06
CA ALA A 98 -3.33 0.86 0.50
C ALA A 98 -3.02 -0.64 0.38
N GLU A 99 -1.78 -1.00 0.06
CA GLU A 99 -1.31 -2.38 0.15
C GLU A 99 -0.41 -2.50 1.39
N VAL A 100 -0.76 -3.42 2.30
CA VAL A 100 0.04 -3.73 3.49
C VAL A 100 0.56 -5.15 3.37
N ARG A 101 1.83 -5.24 2.97
CA ARG A 101 2.52 -6.51 2.79
C ARG A 101 3.00 -7.09 4.12
N TYR A 102 3.15 -8.41 4.14
CA TYR A 102 3.75 -9.15 5.26
C TYR A 102 3.04 -8.91 6.59
N LEU A 103 1.71 -9.04 6.62
CA LEU A 103 1.04 -9.33 7.89
C LEU A 103 1.32 -10.81 8.19
N ILE A 104 2.11 -11.05 9.24
CA ILE A 104 2.50 -12.40 9.64
C ILE A 104 1.31 -12.99 10.40
N PHE A 105 0.88 -14.15 9.96
CA PHE A 105 -0.18 -14.93 10.60
C PHE A 105 0.38 -16.31 10.99
N THR A 106 -0.27 -16.98 11.93
CA THR A 106 0.13 -18.31 12.42
C THR A 106 -0.25 -19.45 11.46
N THR A 107 -0.29 -19.18 10.16
CA THR A 107 -0.31 -20.19 9.10
C THR A 107 0.91 -19.98 8.19
N THR A 108 1.31 -21.03 7.49
CA THR A 108 2.65 -21.19 6.87
C THR A 108 3.13 -20.09 5.92
N ASP A 109 2.27 -19.16 5.49
CA ASP A 109 2.58 -18.14 4.49
C ASP A 109 2.16 -16.72 4.94
N PRO A 110 2.98 -15.68 4.66
CA PRO A 110 2.60 -14.29 4.90
C PRO A 110 1.40 -13.90 4.05
N VAL A 111 0.43 -13.18 4.65
CA VAL A 111 -0.71 -12.64 3.90
C VAL A 111 -0.47 -11.15 3.65
N HIS A 112 -0.88 -10.72 2.47
CA HIS A 112 -0.90 -9.31 2.09
C HIS A 112 -2.34 -8.80 2.27
N PHE A 113 -2.48 -7.63 2.86
CA PHE A 113 -3.77 -6.99 3.03
C PHE A 113 -3.90 -5.82 2.06
N GLU A 114 -4.88 -5.89 1.18
CA GLU A 114 -5.21 -4.87 0.21
C GLU A 114 -6.43 -4.08 0.70
N LEU A 115 -6.22 -2.84 1.12
CA LEU A 115 -7.31 -1.94 1.45
C LEU A 115 -7.84 -1.29 0.17
N GLU A 116 -9.15 -1.44 -0.06
CA GLU A 116 -9.91 -0.59 -0.96
C GLU A 116 -11.21 -0.15 -0.27
N MET A 117 -11.39 1.16 -0.07
CA MET A 117 -12.57 1.69 0.60
C MET A 117 -13.04 2.99 -0.03
N ARG A 118 -14.33 3.05 -0.39
CA ARG A 118 -14.99 4.29 -0.79
C ARG A 118 -15.35 5.15 0.41
N ALA A 119 -15.30 6.47 0.25
CA ALA A 119 -15.62 7.41 1.32
C ALA A 119 -17.01 7.19 1.92
N GLU A 120 -18.02 6.89 1.09
CA GLU A 120 -19.39 6.64 1.55
C GLU A 120 -19.51 5.33 2.35
N ALA A 121 -18.60 4.37 2.13
CA ALA A 121 -18.53 3.17 2.97
C ALA A 121 -17.94 3.54 4.34
N LEU A 122 -16.85 4.32 4.37
CA LEU A 122 -16.25 4.81 5.62
C LEU A 122 -17.23 5.64 6.45
N GLU A 123 -17.95 6.57 5.82
CA GLU A 123 -18.96 7.40 6.50
C GLU A 123 -20.08 6.56 7.12
N ARG A 124 -20.55 5.53 6.42
CA ARG A 124 -21.55 4.60 6.96
C ARG A 124 -21.01 3.85 8.17
N LEU A 125 -19.78 3.35 8.12
CA LEU A 125 -19.14 2.68 9.27
C LEU A 125 -19.00 3.64 10.46
N LEU A 126 -18.64 4.90 10.24
CA LEU A 126 -18.51 5.91 11.29
C LEU A 126 -19.85 6.32 11.94
N GLN A 127 -20.98 6.04 11.29
CA GLN A 127 -22.32 6.28 11.82
C GLN A 127 -22.93 5.05 12.49
N GLN A 128 -22.30 3.88 12.34
CA GLN A 128 -22.81 2.65 12.95
C GLN A 128 -22.53 2.65 14.45
N PRO A 129 -23.54 2.34 15.29
CA PRO A 129 -23.30 2.15 16.70
C PRO A 129 -22.41 0.92 16.91
N CYS A 130 -21.55 0.99 17.92
CA CYS A 130 -20.83 -0.18 18.40
C CYS A 130 -21.84 -1.16 19.00
N GLY A 131 -21.71 -2.44 18.64
CA GLY A 131 -22.43 -3.54 19.28
C GLY A 131 -21.98 -3.76 20.72
#